data_AF-A0A6L9S4N2-F1
#
_entry.id   AF-A0A6L9S4N2-F1
#
_cell.length_a   1.000
_cell.length_b   1.000
_cell.length_c   1.000
_cell.angle_alpha   90.00
_cell.angle_beta   90.00
_cell.angle_gamma   90.00
#
_symmetry.space_group_name_H-M   'P 1'
#
loop_
_entity.id
_entity.type
_entity.pdbx_description
1 polymer ?
#
loop_
_entity_poly.entity_id
_entity_poly.type
_entity_poly.pdbx_seq_one_letter_code
_entity_poly.pdbx_strand_id
1 'polypeptide(L)'
;MSGVGKSSVVRELAVRGYKAVDTDDRWCAPLPDGRQMWREDAIQALLDVEDADVLFIAGCEENQAKFHAQFDHIVLLSAPLETLVERLATRTDNPYGKKPEEFRRFLDDVRTVEPLLRRIADHEVVTSMPVDDVVTTILRLVDV
;
A
#
# COMPACT_ATOMS: atom_id res chain seq x y z
N MET A 1 -2.22 3.73 4.99
CA MET A 1 -2.46 2.65 5.99
C MET A 1 -1.19 1.83 6.25
N SER A 2 -0.78 1.69 7.52
CA SER A 2 0.38 0.88 7.96
C SER A 2 -0.07 -0.50 8.46
N GLY A 3 0.75 -1.54 8.31
CA GLY A 3 0.49 -2.88 8.85
C GLY A 3 -0.45 -3.77 8.03
N VAL A 4 -1.01 -3.26 6.93
CA VAL A 4 -1.92 -4.02 6.04
C VAL A 4 -1.22 -4.99 5.08
N GLY A 5 0.12 -5.06 5.10
CA GLY A 5 0.89 -6.03 4.30
C GLY A 5 1.39 -5.56 2.92
N LYS A 6 1.31 -4.26 2.59
CA LYS A 6 1.77 -3.69 1.30
C LYS A 6 3.15 -4.19 0.88
N SER A 7 4.16 -3.99 1.73
CA SER A 7 5.54 -4.36 1.42
C SER A 7 5.73 -5.89 1.31
N SER A 8 4.97 -6.68 2.08
CA SER A 8 5.00 -8.14 1.96
C SER A 8 4.42 -8.61 0.63
N VAL A 9 3.31 -8.00 0.20
CA VAL A 9 2.68 -8.27 -1.11
C VAL A 9 3.63 -7.88 -2.26
N VAL A 10 4.26 -6.71 -2.20
CA VAL A 10 5.25 -6.28 -3.21
C VAL A 10 6.40 -7.27 -3.32
N ARG A 11 6.97 -7.69 -2.19
CA ARG A 11 8.08 -8.67 -2.18
C ARG A 11 7.65 -9.99 -2.81
N GLU A 12 6.48 -10.50 -2.43
CA GLU A 12 5.99 -11.79 -2.94
C GLU A 12 5.60 -11.72 -4.43
N LEU A 13 5.02 -10.61 -4.91
CA LEU A 13 4.81 -10.37 -6.34
C LEU A 13 6.14 -10.37 -7.11
N ALA A 14 7.17 -9.72 -6.57
CA ALA A 14 8.50 -9.71 -7.19
C ALA A 14 9.15 -11.10 -7.22
N VAL A 15 8.99 -11.91 -6.16
CA VAL A 15 9.44 -13.32 -6.11
C VAL A 15 8.77 -14.14 -7.21
N ARG A 16 7.51 -13.84 -7.54
CA ARG A 16 6.74 -14.50 -8.63
C ARG A 16 7.04 -13.93 -10.02
N GLY A 17 7.96 -12.96 -10.14
CA GLY A 17 8.40 -12.40 -11.42
C GLY A 17 7.58 -11.21 -11.93
N TYR A 18 6.63 -10.70 -11.14
CA TYR A 18 5.87 -9.49 -11.51
C TYR A 18 6.65 -8.22 -11.19
N LYS A 19 6.47 -7.19 -12.01
CA LYS A 19 7.00 -5.86 -11.71
C LYS A 19 6.17 -5.25 -10.58
N ALA A 20 6.75 -5.15 -9.39
CA ALA A 20 6.09 -4.59 -8.22
C ALA A 20 7.00 -3.58 -7.51
N VAL A 21 6.45 -2.39 -7.22
CA VAL A 21 7.20 -1.28 -6.61
C VAL A 21 6.50 -0.81 -5.33
N ASP A 22 7.25 -0.80 -4.22
CA ASP A 22 6.85 -0.11 -2.99
C ASP A 22 7.31 1.34 -3.06
N THR A 23 6.36 2.26 -3.16
CA THR A 23 6.63 3.70 -3.35
C THR A 23 6.95 4.43 -2.05
N ASP A 24 6.84 3.76 -0.89
CA ASP A 24 7.13 4.34 0.41
C ASP A 24 8.64 4.71 0.55
N ASP A 25 9.55 4.12 -0.25
CA ASP A 25 10.99 4.45 -0.29
C ASP A 25 11.39 5.06 -1.65
N ARG A 26 12.07 6.21 -1.67
CA ARG A 26 12.57 6.92 -2.89
C ARG A 26 11.54 7.52 -3.85
N TRP A 27 10.27 7.14 -3.80
CA TRP A 27 9.21 7.79 -4.61
C TRP A 27 8.48 8.90 -3.86
N CYS A 28 8.78 9.11 -2.58
CA CYS A 28 8.19 10.14 -1.74
C CYS A 28 9.14 11.31 -1.44
N ALA A 29 8.56 12.49 -1.20
CA ALA A 29 9.23 13.65 -0.63
C ALA A 29 8.57 14.00 0.73
N PRO A 30 9.37 14.29 1.78
CA PRO A 30 8.84 14.67 3.08
C PRO A 30 8.21 16.06 3.03
N LEU A 31 7.16 16.26 3.83
CA LEU A 31 6.50 17.53 4.08
C LEU A 31 6.90 18.11 5.44
N PRO A 32 6.80 19.45 5.64
CA PRO A 32 7.17 20.10 6.91
C PRO A 32 6.40 19.60 8.14
N ASP A 33 5.21 19.03 7.95
CA ASP A 33 4.34 18.49 9.01
C ASP A 33 4.65 17.03 9.36
N GLY A 34 5.73 16.46 8.81
CA GLY A 34 6.14 15.08 9.04
C GLY A 34 5.34 14.05 8.24
N ARG A 35 4.53 14.49 7.29
CA ARG A 35 3.93 13.63 6.26
C ARG A 35 4.86 13.49 5.06
N GLN A 36 4.44 12.72 4.07
CA GLN A 36 5.11 12.68 2.77
C GLN A 36 4.08 12.74 1.65
N MET A 37 4.56 13.00 0.44
CA MET A 37 3.79 12.94 -0.80
C MET A 37 4.63 12.24 -1.86
N TRP A 38 3.96 11.60 -2.81
CA TRP A 38 4.64 11.11 -4.01
C TRP A 38 5.31 12.27 -4.76
N ARG A 39 6.53 12.03 -5.23
CA ARG A 39 7.20 12.87 -6.22
C ARG A 39 6.53 12.59 -7.57
N GLU A 40 5.72 13.54 -8.02
CA GLU A 40 4.81 13.35 -9.15
C GLU A 40 5.55 13.02 -10.45
N ASP A 41 6.72 13.63 -10.66
CA ASP A 41 7.61 13.34 -11.78
C ASP A 41 8.14 11.89 -11.75
N ALA A 42 8.53 11.39 -10.57
CA ALA A 42 9.03 10.04 -10.41
C ALA A 42 7.92 8.97 -10.53
N ILE A 43 6.70 9.27 -10.08
CA ILE A 43 5.55 8.38 -10.29
C ILE A 43 5.13 8.36 -11.75
N GLN A 44 5.06 9.52 -12.41
CA GLN A 44 4.72 9.57 -13.83
C GLN A 44 5.76 8.80 -14.66
N ALA A 45 7.05 9.02 -14.39
CA ALA A 45 8.11 8.27 -15.05
C ALA A 45 8.07 6.76 -14.76
N LEU A 46 7.52 6.33 -13.61
CA LEU A 46 7.32 4.92 -13.32
C LEU A 46 6.15 4.33 -14.14
N LEU A 47 5.07 5.10 -14.30
CA LEU A 47 3.88 4.73 -15.05
C LEU A 47 4.10 4.71 -16.57
N ASP A 48 4.94 5.60 -17.08
CA ASP A 48 5.25 5.71 -18.52
C ASP A 48 6.16 4.56 -19.02
N VAL A 49 6.67 3.70 -18.13
CA VAL A 49 7.58 2.62 -18.50
C VAL A 49 6.80 1.38 -18.92
N GLU A 50 6.82 1.09 -20.22
CA GLU A 50 6.25 -0.12 -20.84
C GLU A 50 7.28 -1.26 -20.91
N ASP A 51 7.68 -1.80 -19.76
CA ASP A 51 8.66 -2.91 -19.66
C ASP A 51 8.08 -4.20 -19.03
N ALA A 52 6.79 -4.23 -18.73
CA ALA A 52 6.09 -5.36 -18.14
C ALA A 52 4.62 -5.37 -18.57
N ASP A 53 4.02 -6.56 -18.63
CA ASP A 53 2.59 -6.73 -18.93
C ASP A 53 1.69 -6.15 -17.82
N VAL A 54 2.15 -6.24 -16.56
CA VAL A 54 1.45 -5.70 -15.39
C VAL A 54 2.46 -5.06 -14.43
N LEU A 55 2.16 -3.83 -14.01
CA LEU A 55 2.88 -3.08 -12.99
C LEU A 55 2.03 -2.95 -11.72
N PHE A 56 2.54 -3.48 -10.61
CA PHE A 56 1.95 -3.28 -9.29
C PHE A 56 2.65 -2.12 -8.55
N ILE A 57 1.86 -1.15 -8.08
CA ILE A 57 2.36 -0.03 -7.29
C ILE A 57 1.71 -0.08 -5.91
N ALA A 58 2.53 -0.13 -4.86
CA ALA A 58 2.05 -0.03 -3.49
C ALA A 58 2.43 1.35 -2.92
N GLY A 59 1.43 2.07 -2.43
CA GLY A 59 1.57 3.35 -1.75
C GLY A 59 0.22 3.81 -1.22
N CYS A 60 0.21 4.89 -0.43
CA CYS A 60 -1.04 5.42 0.14
C CYS A 60 -0.90 6.91 0.45
N GLU A 61 -0.29 7.67 -0.46
CA GLU A 61 -0.08 9.11 -0.28
C GLU A 61 -1.25 9.92 -0.82
N GLU A 62 -1.54 11.07 -0.22
CA GLU A 62 -2.75 11.84 -0.56
C GLU A 62 -2.81 12.27 -2.02
N ASN A 63 -1.66 12.59 -2.63
CA ASN A 63 -1.60 13.00 -4.02
C ASN A 63 -1.69 11.84 -5.03
N GLN A 64 -1.86 10.59 -4.57
CA GLN A 64 -2.15 9.45 -5.44
C GLN A 64 -3.43 9.65 -6.27
N ALA A 65 -4.37 10.45 -5.76
CA ALA A 65 -5.62 10.79 -6.44
C ALA A 65 -5.41 11.41 -7.84
N LYS A 66 -4.26 12.05 -8.08
CA LYS A 66 -3.90 12.61 -9.39
C LYS A 66 -3.63 11.54 -10.45
N PHE A 67 -3.30 10.33 -10.03
CA PHE A 67 -2.89 9.21 -10.88
C PHE A 67 -3.97 8.14 -11.03
N HIS A 68 -5.09 8.22 -10.29
CA HIS A 68 -6.14 7.19 -10.33
C HIS A 68 -6.65 6.90 -11.74
N ALA A 69 -6.74 7.90 -12.62
CA ALA A 69 -7.16 7.71 -14.00
C ALA A 69 -6.18 6.89 -14.87
N GLN A 70 -4.96 6.68 -14.38
CA GLN A 70 -3.90 5.88 -15.01
C GLN A 70 -3.79 4.47 -14.39
N PHE A 71 -4.63 4.13 -13.42
CA PHE A 71 -4.66 2.80 -12.81
C PHE A 71 -5.84 2.02 -13.37
N ASP A 72 -5.57 0.81 -13.87
CA ASP A 72 -6.62 -0.10 -14.33
C ASP A 72 -7.43 -0.67 -13.15
N HIS A 73 -6.75 -0.91 -12.02
CA HIS A 73 -7.35 -1.42 -10.79
C HIS A 73 -6.71 -0.77 -9.55
N ILE A 74 -7.54 -0.35 -8.61
CA ILE A 74 -7.15 0.10 -7.27
C ILE A 74 -7.56 -0.94 -6.24
N VAL A 75 -6.57 -1.63 -5.66
CA VAL A 75 -6.79 -2.66 -4.64
C VAL A 75 -6.49 -2.11 -3.24
N LEU A 76 -7.49 -2.10 -2.37
CA LEU A 76 -7.31 -1.83 -0.95
C LEU A 76 -6.94 -3.10 -0.20
N LEU A 77 -5.78 -3.07 0.48
CA LEU A 77 -5.46 -4.05 1.51
C LEU A 77 -6.00 -3.58 2.87
N SER A 78 -6.85 -4.40 3.49
CA SER A 78 -7.40 -4.15 4.82
C SER A 78 -7.10 -5.32 5.77
N ALA A 79 -7.32 -5.14 7.07
CA ALA A 79 -7.34 -6.22 8.05
C ALA A 79 -8.13 -5.78 9.29
N PRO A 80 -8.63 -6.73 10.10
CA PRO A 80 -9.21 -6.41 11.40
C PRO A 80 -8.23 -5.61 12.27
N LEU A 81 -8.75 -4.67 13.06
CA LEU A 81 -7.93 -3.74 13.85
C LEU A 81 -7.00 -4.50 14.81
N GLU A 82 -7.50 -5.55 15.45
CA GLU A 82 -6.74 -6.42 16.34
C GLU A 82 -5.53 -7.04 15.64
N THR A 83 -5.70 -7.51 14.39
CA THR A 83 -4.61 -8.05 13.57
C THR A 83 -3.59 -6.98 13.23
N LEU A 84 -4.04 -5.76 12.88
CA LEU A 84 -3.13 -4.66 12.57
C LEU A 84 -2.31 -4.24 13.80
N VAL A 85 -2.94 -4.17 14.97
CA VAL A 85 -2.28 -3.84 16.24
C VAL A 85 -1.24 -4.90 16.59
N GLU A 86 -1.57 -6.19 16.46
CA GLU A 86 -0.62 -7.29 16.70
C GLU A 86 0.58 -7.23 15.75
N ARG A 87 0.36 -7.00 14.46
CA ARG A 87 1.44 -6.83 13.46
C ARG A 87 2.34 -5.65 13.80
N LEU A 88 1.75 -4.53 14.19
CA LEU A 88 2.50 -3.33 14.56
C LEU A 88 3.35 -3.57 15.82
N ALA A 89 2.83 -4.34 16.78
CA ALA A 89 3.54 -4.71 18.00
C ALA A 89 4.70 -5.69 17.74
N THR A 90 4.53 -6.64 16.83
CA THR A 90 5.48 -7.74 16.58
C THR A 90 6.50 -7.48 15.48
N ARG A 91 6.22 -6.57 14.53
CA ARG A 91 7.16 -6.28 13.43
C ARG A 91 8.48 -5.71 13.94
N THR A 92 9.55 -6.06 13.23
CA THR A 92 10.93 -5.68 13.53
C THR A 92 11.58 -4.83 12.44
N ASP A 93 10.97 -4.76 11.26
CA ASP A 93 11.51 -4.10 10.06
C ASP A 93 11.12 -2.63 9.93
N ASN A 94 10.07 -2.19 10.63
CA ASN A 94 9.59 -0.81 10.60
C ASN A 94 9.27 -0.28 12.02
N PRO A 95 9.96 0.78 12.50
CA PRO A 95 9.79 1.29 13.85
C PRO A 95 8.52 2.12 14.07
N TYR A 96 7.77 2.48 13.02
CA TYR A 96 6.57 3.31 13.15
C TYR A 96 5.53 2.64 14.05
N GLY A 97 4.81 3.42 14.85
CA GLY A 97 3.74 2.92 15.71
C GLY A 97 4.22 2.28 17.01
N LYS A 98 5.54 2.26 17.26
CA LYS A 98 6.11 1.88 18.57
C LYS A 98 5.99 3.02 19.59
N LYS A 99 5.87 4.27 19.14
CA LYS A 99 5.65 5.43 20.01
C LYS A 99 4.14 5.70 20.19
N PRO A 100 3.70 6.20 21.35
CA PRO A 100 2.28 6.47 21.61
C PRO A 100 1.61 7.39 20.59
N GLU A 101 2.29 8.44 20.15
CA GLU A 101 1.78 9.40 19.17
C GLU A 101 1.61 8.78 17.78
N GLU A 102 2.55 7.94 17.36
CA GLU A 102 2.49 7.20 16.08
C GLU A 102 1.40 6.12 16.14
N PHE A 103 1.24 5.45 17.29
CA PHE A 103 0.16 4.49 17.49
C PHE A 103 -1.21 5.16 17.45
N ARG A 104 -1.37 6.34 18.07
CA ARG A 104 -2.60 7.12 18.00
C ARG A 104 -2.91 7.53 16.56
N ARG A 105 -1.92 8.04 15.83
CA ARG A 105 -2.07 8.37 14.41
C ARG A 105 -2.47 7.15 13.58
N PHE A 106 -1.86 6.01 13.82
CA PHE A 106 -2.25 4.75 13.18
C PHE A 106 -3.74 4.40 13.44
N LEU A 107 -4.23 4.52 14.68
CA LEU A 107 -5.64 4.30 14.99
C LEU A 107 -6.57 5.32 14.31
N ASP A 108 -6.16 6.57 14.27
CA ASP A 108 -6.92 7.64 13.61
C ASP A 108 -6.97 7.41 12.09
N ASP A 109 -5.88 6.96 11.46
CA ASP A 109 -5.85 6.58 10.04
C ASP A 109 -6.82 5.43 9.74
N VAL A 110 -6.86 4.39 10.57
CA VAL A 110 -7.85 3.28 10.42
C VAL A 110 -9.28 3.81 10.47
N ARG A 111 -9.57 4.74 11.38
CA ARG A 111 -10.93 5.27 11.57
C ARG A 111 -11.35 6.25 10.48
N THR A 112 -10.41 7.02 9.94
CA THR A 112 -10.73 8.18 9.09
C THR A 112 -10.31 8.01 7.63
N VAL A 113 -9.20 7.31 7.36
CA VAL A 113 -8.63 7.13 6.02
C VAL A 113 -9.13 5.84 5.37
N GLU A 114 -9.16 4.72 6.10
CA GLU A 114 -9.60 3.43 5.53
C GLU A 114 -11.02 3.49 4.90
N PRO A 115 -12.03 4.15 5.52
CA PRO A 115 -13.35 4.29 4.88
C PRO A 115 -13.30 5.10 3.58
N LEU A 116 -12.39 6.08 3.47
CA LEU A 116 -12.21 6.85 2.23
C LEU A 116 -11.57 5.98 1.16
N LEU A 117 -10.56 5.18 1.52
CA LEU A 117 -9.92 4.25 0.60
C LEU A 117 -10.91 3.19 0.09
N ARG A 118 -11.82 2.68 0.94
CA ARG A 118 -12.89 1.76 0.49
C ARG A 118 -13.82 2.35 -0.56
N ARG A 119 -14.01 3.67 -0.56
CA ARG A 119 -14.86 4.35 -1.55
C ARG A 119 -14.16 4.57 -2.88
N ILE A 120 -12.83 4.48 -2.89
CA ILE A 120 -11.97 4.72 -4.05
C ILE A 120 -11.56 3.39 -4.70
N ALA A 121 -11.38 2.34 -3.90
CA ALA A 121 -10.91 1.05 -4.37
C ALA A 121 -11.97 0.32 -5.21
N ASP A 122 -11.51 -0.30 -6.30
CA ASP A 122 -12.32 -1.22 -7.11
C ASP A 122 -12.49 -2.56 -6.41
N HIS A 123 -11.46 -2.96 -5.65
CA HIS A 123 -11.41 -4.21 -4.93
C HIS A 123 -10.86 -4.03 -3.51
N GLU A 124 -11.40 -4.79 -2.56
CA GLU A 124 -10.86 -4.91 -1.21
C GLU A 124 -10.39 -6.34 -0.96
N VAL A 125 -9.15 -6.49 -0.48
CA VAL A 125 -8.60 -7.77 -0.05
C VAL A 125 -8.28 -7.70 1.45
N VAL A 126 -9.03 -8.47 2.23
CA VAL A 126 -8.81 -8.61 3.67
C VAL A 126 -7.62 -9.53 3.91
N THR A 127 -6.54 -8.99 4.46
CA THR A 127 -5.24 -9.66 4.60
C THR A 127 -5.14 -10.54 5.84
N SER A 128 -6.22 -11.16 6.29
CA SER A 128 -6.21 -12.10 7.44
C SER A 128 -5.65 -13.48 7.08
N MET A 129 -5.36 -13.73 5.81
CA MET A 129 -4.77 -14.96 5.27
C MET A 129 -3.26 -14.83 5.05
N PRO A 130 -2.52 -15.94 4.84
CA PRO A 130 -1.11 -15.92 4.46
C PRO A 130 -0.85 -15.02 3.23
N VAL A 131 0.35 -14.42 3.16
CA VAL A 131 0.72 -13.50 2.08
C VAL A 131 0.58 -14.15 0.70
N ASP A 132 0.87 -15.45 0.59
CA ASP A 132 0.76 -16.18 -0.67
C ASP A 132 -0.67 -16.24 -1.20
N ASP A 133 -1.65 -16.37 -0.30
CA ASP A 133 -3.07 -16.38 -0.63
C ASP A 133 -3.57 -14.97 -0.97
N VAL A 134 -3.06 -13.95 -0.26
CA VAL A 134 -3.31 -12.53 -0.59
C VAL A 134 -2.85 -12.22 -2.01
N VAL A 135 -1.61 -12.58 -2.36
CA VAL A 135 -1.06 -12.33 -3.69
C VAL A 135 -1.80 -13.11 -4.76
N THR A 136 -2.13 -14.37 -4.50
CA THR A 136 -2.95 -15.18 -5.43
C THR A 136 -4.32 -14.55 -5.66
N THR A 137 -4.94 -13.98 -4.61
CA THR A 137 -6.21 -13.27 -4.75
C THR A 137 -6.06 -12.02 -5.60
N ILE A 138 -5.00 -11.24 -5.38
CA ILE A 138 -4.72 -10.01 -6.17
C ILE A 138 -4.52 -10.36 -7.65
N LEU A 139 -3.72 -11.38 -7.96
CA LEU A 139 -3.45 -11.79 -9.35
C LEU A 139 -4.73 -12.18 -10.09
N ARG A 140 -5.69 -12.82 -9.41
CA ARG A 140 -7.00 -13.15 -10.00
C ARG A 140 -7.88 -11.94 -10.31
N LEU A 141 -7.61 -10.78 -9.70
CA LEU A 141 -8.38 -9.55 -9.96
C LEU A 141 -7.89 -8.81 -11.20
N VAL A 142 -6.65 -9.02 -11.60
CA VAL A 142 -5.98 -8.30 -12.70
C VAL A 142 -5.79 -9.18 -13.95
N ASP A 143 -6.56 -10.27 -14.06
CA ASP A 143 -6.60 -11.21 -15.20
C ASP A 143 -5.22 -11.63 -15.75
N VAL A 144 -4.29 -12.02 -14.85
CA VAL A 144 -3.02 -12.69 -15.18
C VAL A 144 -3.01 -14.16 -14.79
#